data_AF-A0A1F6NTV0-F1
#
_entry.id   AF-A0A1F6NTV0-F1
#
_cell.length_a   1.000
_cell.length_b   1.000
_cell.length_c   1.000
_cell.angle_alpha   90.00
_cell.angle_beta   90.00
_cell.angle_gamma   90.00
#
_symmetry.space_group_name_H-M   'P 1'
#
loop_
_entity.id
_entity.type
_entity.pdbx_description
1 polymer ?
#
loop_
_entity_poly.entity_id
_entity_poly.type
_entity_poly.pdbx_seq_one_letter_code
_entity_poly.pdbx_strand_id
1 'polypeptide(L)'
;MFKCLYVFMFKYLNKKGFIQHHFFWEKNGAGFSLIEILLVVATIMILATAGLISYRSFQKRLELSTSVSDVIATLQLAAEKTVSSEDNEQYGVHFETGFYALFKGFDWNPLDPENEITYFPTSVEYTDIWEGTSDTIAFDRLTGTTGHTEDVILRLADDHSESRTIKILPSGRVGLEGTIELEDTREVDSRHTHFDLSWSLQGSSDLELHFDGTVDVDEIITMADYFDAGETVFDWSGTVVVDGVSQVLRVHTHSLDEFDTVLCVHRDGRYNTEALDVSIDGKDIVSFTADGVATVAVFGGDMTVQ
;
A
#
# COMPACT_ATOMS: atom_id res chain seq x y z
N MET A 1 3.19 -48.65 -16.10
CA MET A 1 1.83 -48.09 -16.25
C MET A 1 1.75 -47.45 -17.64
N PHE A 2 0.85 -47.97 -18.49
CA PHE A 2 0.52 -47.54 -19.87
C PHE A 2 1.59 -47.62 -20.98
N LYS A 3 2.31 -48.74 -21.06
CA LYS A 3 3.05 -49.15 -22.26
C LYS A 3 2.93 -50.67 -22.46
N CYS A 4 1.70 -51.20 -22.58
CA CYS A 4 1.51 -52.66 -22.73
C CYS A 4 0.15 -53.15 -23.28
N LEU A 5 -0.68 -52.32 -23.92
CA LEU A 5 -2.03 -52.80 -24.35
C LEU A 5 -2.42 -52.62 -25.83
N TYR A 6 -1.51 -52.18 -26.70
CA TYR A 6 -1.84 -52.03 -28.14
C TYR A 6 -1.25 -53.12 -29.05
N VAL A 7 -0.41 -54.00 -28.50
CA VAL A 7 0.37 -54.98 -29.30
C VAL A 7 -0.29 -56.36 -29.41
N PHE A 8 -1.43 -56.62 -28.75
CA PHE A 8 -1.95 -58.00 -28.63
C PHE A 8 -3.36 -58.27 -29.12
N MET A 9 -4.03 -57.34 -29.81
CA MET A 9 -5.40 -57.58 -30.29
C MET A 9 -5.65 -57.19 -31.76
N PHE A 10 -4.70 -57.45 -32.65
CA PHE A 10 -4.98 -57.53 -34.09
C PHE A 10 -4.31 -58.76 -34.74
N LYS A 11 -4.21 -59.86 -33.98
CA LYS A 11 -3.67 -61.15 -34.44
C LYS A 11 -4.76 -62.22 -34.57
N TYR A 12 -5.98 -61.84 -34.93
CA TYR A 12 -7.08 -62.79 -35.09
C TYR A 12 -8.14 -62.37 -36.09
N LEU A 13 -7.77 -62.04 -37.33
CA LEU A 13 -8.70 -62.00 -38.46
C LEU A 13 -7.95 -62.37 -39.75
N ASN A 14 -7.50 -63.63 -39.81
CA ASN A 14 -7.11 -64.27 -41.05
C ASN A 14 -8.18 -65.28 -41.43
N LYS A 15 -9.08 -64.92 -42.35
CA LYS A 15 -9.60 -65.85 -43.35
C LYS A 15 -10.42 -65.15 -44.44
N LYS A 16 -9.88 -65.27 -45.66
CA LYS A 16 -10.54 -65.28 -46.97
C LYS A 16 -10.95 -63.93 -47.55
N GLY A 17 -10.36 -63.60 -48.70
CA GLY A 17 -10.93 -62.62 -49.61
C GLY A 17 -9.89 -61.71 -50.23
N PHE A 18 -9.17 -62.23 -51.20
CA PHE A 18 -8.35 -61.48 -52.14
C PHE A 18 -9.22 -60.45 -52.90
N ILE A 19 -9.11 -59.16 -52.55
CA ILE A 19 -9.24 -58.03 -53.49
C ILE A 19 -8.24 -56.97 -53.02
N GLN A 20 -7.08 -56.90 -53.69
CA GLN A 20 -6.25 -55.69 -53.64
C GLN A 20 -7.04 -54.56 -54.30
N HIS A 21 -7.69 -53.69 -53.52
CA HIS A 21 -7.95 -52.35 -54.01
C HIS A 21 -6.59 -51.67 -54.13
N HIS A 22 -6.05 -51.67 -55.34
CA HIS A 22 -5.00 -50.76 -55.77
C HIS A 22 -5.45 -49.35 -55.38
N PHE A 23 -4.97 -48.84 -54.24
CA PHE A 23 -4.96 -47.40 -53.95
C PHE A 23 -3.88 -46.82 -54.85
N PHE A 24 -4.23 -46.72 -56.13
CA PHE A 24 -3.42 -46.16 -57.19
C PHE A 24 -3.37 -44.66 -56.94
N TRP A 25 -2.39 -44.20 -56.17
CA TRP A 25 -2.09 -42.77 -56.07
C TRP A 25 -1.44 -42.34 -57.38
N GLU A 26 -2.28 -42.08 -58.38
CA GLU A 26 -1.88 -41.32 -59.55
C GLU A 26 -1.58 -39.89 -59.09
N LYS A 27 -0.32 -39.49 -59.16
CA LYS A 27 0.09 -38.09 -59.07
C LYS A 27 -0.34 -37.38 -60.36
N ASN A 28 -1.62 -37.09 -60.47
CA ASN A 28 -2.11 -36.08 -61.40
C ASN A 28 -1.80 -34.72 -60.77
N GLY A 29 -1.25 -33.78 -61.55
CA GLY A 29 -1.02 -32.40 -61.11
C GLY A 29 -2.36 -31.75 -60.75
N ALA A 30 -2.79 -31.93 -59.51
CA ALA A 30 -4.09 -31.52 -59.02
C ALA A 30 -3.98 -30.09 -58.49
N GLY A 31 -4.60 -29.15 -59.21
CA GLY A 31 -4.93 -27.84 -58.64
C GLY A 31 -6.01 -27.99 -57.56
N PHE A 32 -6.10 -27.01 -56.67
CA PHE A 32 -7.16 -26.96 -55.66
C PHE A 32 -8.54 -26.89 -56.32
N SER A 33 -9.50 -27.64 -55.78
CA SER A 33 -10.89 -27.56 -56.21
C SER A 33 -11.52 -26.24 -55.74
N LEU A 34 -12.46 -25.69 -56.52
CA LEU A 34 -13.17 -24.46 -56.18
C LEU A 34 -13.83 -24.55 -54.79
N ILE A 35 -14.36 -25.72 -54.44
CA ILE A 35 -15.00 -25.94 -53.13
C ILE A 35 -13.98 -25.93 -51.98
N GLU A 36 -12.75 -26.41 -52.20
CA GLU A 36 -11.70 -26.42 -51.18
C GLU A 36 -11.21 -25.00 -50.91
N ILE A 37 -11.03 -24.20 -51.97
CA ILE A 37 -10.69 -22.78 -51.83
C ILE A 37 -11.78 -22.04 -51.05
N LEU A 38 -13.05 -22.28 -51.37
CA LEU A 38 -14.18 -21.65 -50.69
C LEU A 38 -14.21 -22.02 -49.20
N LEU A 39 -13.97 -23.30 -48.87
CA LEU A 39 -13.92 -23.77 -47.48
C LEU A 39 -12.77 -23.11 -46.71
N VAL A 40 -11.57 -23.05 -47.29
CA VAL A 40 -10.40 -22.42 -46.65
C VAL A 40 -10.64 -20.93 -46.42
N VAL A 41 -11.17 -20.21 -47.42
CA VAL A 41 -11.49 -18.78 -47.29
C VAL A 41 -12.56 -18.55 -46.22
N ALA A 42 -13.60 -19.40 -46.16
CA ALA A 42 -14.62 -19.34 -45.13
C ALA A 42 -14.02 -19.55 -43.72
N THR A 43 -13.13 -20.54 -43.55
CA THR A 43 -12.45 -20.76 -42.27
C THR A 43 -11.57 -19.57 -41.88
N ILE A 44 -10.81 -19.00 -42.83
CA ILE A 44 -9.97 -17.81 -42.58
C ILE A 44 -10.84 -16.62 -42.14
N MET A 45 -11.98 -16.38 -42.78
CA MET A 45 -12.88 -15.27 -42.41
C MET A 45 -13.43 -15.42 -40.98
N ILE A 46 -13.80 -16.65 -40.59
CA ILE A 46 -14.29 -16.93 -39.23
C ILE A 46 -13.19 -16.66 -38.20
N LEU A 47 -11.98 -17.16 -38.44
CA LEU A 47 -10.83 -16.95 -37.56
C LEU A 47 -10.41 -15.49 -37.48
N ALA A 48 -10.40 -14.77 -38.61
CA ALA A 48 -10.07 -13.35 -38.66
C ALA A 48 -11.07 -12.51 -37.87
N THR A 49 -12.36 -12.82 -37.96
CA THR A 49 -13.40 -12.10 -37.21
C THR A 49 -13.25 -12.31 -35.70
N ALA A 50 -13.03 -13.56 -35.26
CA ALA A 50 -12.78 -13.86 -33.86
C ALA A 50 -11.49 -13.17 -33.34
N GLY A 51 -10.44 -13.17 -34.15
CA GLY A 51 -9.18 -12.48 -33.84
C GLY A 51 -9.35 -10.98 -33.67
N LEU A 52 -10.14 -10.32 -34.53
CA LEU A 52 -10.41 -8.88 -34.42
C LEU A 52 -11.16 -8.51 -33.13
N ILE A 53 -12.11 -9.34 -32.69
CA ILE A 53 -12.84 -9.11 -31.43
C ILE A 53 -11.88 -9.22 -30.24
N SER A 54 -11.09 -10.28 -30.19
CA SER A 54 -10.11 -10.48 -29.11
C SER A 54 -9.06 -9.36 -29.07
N TYR A 55 -8.55 -8.95 -30.24
CA TYR A 55 -7.59 -7.85 -30.34
C TYR A 55 -8.17 -6.52 -29.84
N ARG A 56 -9.42 -6.20 -30.19
CA ARG A 56 -10.08 -4.97 -29.70
C ARG A 56 -10.25 -4.97 -28.18
N SER A 57 -10.65 -6.10 -27.59
CA SER A 57 -10.75 -6.21 -26.12
C SER A 57 -9.39 -6.06 -25.44
N PHE A 58 -8.34 -6.64 -26.02
CA PHE A 58 -6.97 -6.49 -25.51
C PHE A 58 -6.50 -5.03 -25.56
N GLN A 59 -6.73 -4.33 -26.67
CA GLN A 59 -6.37 -2.91 -26.81
C GLN A 59 -7.06 -2.04 -25.75
N LYS A 60 -8.36 -2.22 -25.52
CA LYS A 60 -9.09 -1.49 -24.48
C LYS A 60 -8.53 -1.72 -23.07
N ARG A 61 -8.19 -2.97 -22.74
CA ARG A 61 -7.56 -3.30 -21.45
C ARG A 61 -6.18 -2.66 -21.28
N LEU A 62 -5.43 -2.54 -22.37
CA LEU A 62 -4.15 -1.83 -22.38
C LEU A 62 -4.33 -0.32 -22.19
N GLU A 63 -5.32 0.27 -22.87
CA GLU A 63 -5.70 1.68 -22.68
C GLU A 63 -6.12 1.96 -21.23
N LEU A 64 -6.93 1.09 -20.61
CA LEU A 64 -7.28 1.19 -19.19
C LEU A 64 -6.04 1.13 -18.30
N SER A 65 -5.15 0.17 -18.51
CA SER A 65 -3.92 0.04 -17.71
C SER A 65 -2.97 1.23 -17.86
N THR A 66 -2.91 1.81 -19.06
CA THR A 66 -2.08 2.99 -19.33
C THR A 66 -2.69 4.22 -18.65
N SER A 67 -4.00 4.43 -18.79
CA SER A 67 -4.72 5.53 -18.15
C SER A 67 -4.60 5.50 -16.62
N VAL A 68 -4.65 4.30 -16.03
CA VAL A 68 -4.40 4.10 -14.59
C VAL A 68 -2.98 4.53 -14.21
N SER A 69 -1.98 4.16 -15.01
CA SER A 69 -0.58 4.51 -14.75
C SER A 69 -0.36 6.02 -14.86
N ASP A 70 -0.99 6.66 -15.85
CA ASP A 70 -0.93 8.10 -16.06
C ASP A 70 -1.58 8.86 -14.89
N VAL A 71 -2.75 8.41 -14.43
CA VAL A 71 -3.43 8.99 -13.25
C VAL A 71 -2.58 8.84 -11.98
N ILE A 72 -2.00 7.66 -11.73
CA ILE A 72 -1.10 7.45 -10.59
C ILE A 72 0.08 8.42 -10.67
N ALA A 73 0.70 8.57 -11.84
CA ALA A 73 1.81 9.48 -12.05
C ALA A 73 1.41 10.94 -11.82
N THR A 74 0.22 11.36 -12.27
CA THR A 74 -0.27 12.72 -12.05
C THR A 74 -0.58 13.00 -10.58
N LEU A 75 -1.18 12.05 -9.87
CA LEU A 75 -1.41 12.18 -8.42
C LEU A 75 -0.10 12.27 -7.64
N GLN A 76 0.89 11.43 -7.98
CA GLN A 76 2.23 11.51 -7.39
C GLN A 76 2.91 12.84 -7.70
N LEU A 77 2.81 13.33 -8.93
CA LEU A 77 3.30 14.64 -9.32
C LEU A 77 2.64 15.76 -8.50
N ALA A 78 1.32 15.72 -8.31
CA ALA A 78 0.61 16.72 -7.49
C ALA A 78 1.13 16.73 -6.03
N ALA A 79 1.33 15.54 -5.44
CA ALA A 79 1.91 15.43 -4.11
C ALA A 79 3.35 15.98 -4.06
N GLU A 80 4.20 15.65 -5.04
CA GLU A 80 5.58 16.15 -5.13
C GLU A 80 5.65 17.68 -5.28
N LYS A 81 4.81 18.27 -6.14
CA LYS A 81 4.71 19.73 -6.31
C LYS A 81 4.26 20.42 -5.03
N THR A 82 3.34 19.80 -4.29
CA THR A 82 2.84 20.31 -3.01
C THR A 82 3.90 20.27 -1.91
N VAL A 83 4.60 19.14 -1.77
CA VAL A 83 5.68 18.97 -0.78
C VAL A 83 6.84 19.92 -1.05
N SER A 84 7.20 20.10 -2.32
CA SER A 84 8.22 21.08 -2.71
C SER A 84 7.74 22.54 -2.61
N SER A 85 6.45 22.77 -2.31
CA SER A 85 5.81 24.09 -2.34
C SER A 85 6.16 24.85 -3.63
N GLU A 86 6.04 24.16 -4.78
CA GLU A 86 6.18 24.79 -6.08
C GLU A 86 5.24 26.01 -6.15
N ASP A 87 5.77 27.15 -6.59
CA ASP A 87 5.08 28.44 -6.59
C ASP A 87 4.48 28.93 -5.25
N ASN A 88 4.89 28.35 -4.11
CA ASN A 88 4.27 28.53 -2.78
C ASN A 88 2.81 28.09 -2.68
N GLU A 89 2.38 27.20 -3.57
CA GLU A 89 1.01 26.70 -3.62
C GLU A 89 0.94 25.20 -3.29
N GLN A 90 -0.28 24.73 -3.10
CA GLN A 90 -0.61 23.31 -3.07
C GLN A 90 -1.20 22.87 -4.41
N TYR A 91 -1.20 21.56 -4.65
CA TYR A 91 -1.68 20.98 -5.89
C TYR A 91 -2.62 19.83 -5.61
N GLY A 92 -3.51 19.57 -6.55
CA GLY A 92 -4.47 18.48 -6.50
C GLY A 92 -4.83 17.99 -7.88
N VAL A 93 -5.60 16.90 -7.91
CA VAL A 93 -6.15 16.34 -9.14
C VAL A 93 -7.66 16.31 -9.03
N HIS A 94 -8.32 16.94 -9.99
CA HIS A 94 -9.75 16.89 -10.16
C HIS A 94 -10.10 15.82 -11.20
N PHE A 95 -11.09 14.99 -10.89
CA PHE A 95 -11.59 13.92 -11.74
C PHE A 95 -12.99 14.25 -12.23
N GLU A 96 -13.24 13.93 -13.50
CA GLU A 96 -14.52 13.96 -14.16
C GLU A 96 -14.63 12.69 -15.02
N THR A 97 -15.84 12.25 -15.38
CA THR A 97 -16.04 10.98 -16.11
C THR A 97 -15.13 10.81 -17.33
N GLY A 98 -14.87 11.88 -18.09
CA GLY A 98 -14.09 11.85 -19.33
C GLY A 98 -12.68 12.45 -19.26
N PHE A 99 -12.27 13.05 -18.13
CA PHE A 99 -10.96 13.67 -18.01
C PHE A 99 -10.53 13.80 -16.54
N TYR A 100 -9.26 14.08 -16.35
CA TYR A 100 -8.74 14.55 -15.08
C TYR A 100 -7.87 15.78 -15.30
N ALA A 101 -7.72 16.61 -14.27
CA ALA A 101 -6.97 17.85 -14.36
C ALA A 101 -6.07 18.01 -13.14
N LEU A 102 -4.77 18.21 -13.38
CA LEU A 102 -3.86 18.72 -12.36
C LEU A 102 -4.13 20.22 -12.19
N PHE A 103 -4.39 20.65 -10.97
CA PHE A 103 -4.69 22.04 -10.64
C PHE A 103 -3.84 22.54 -9.47
N LYS A 104 -3.79 23.86 -9.35
CA LYS A 104 -3.09 24.58 -8.29
C LYS A 104 -4.10 25.25 -7.35
N GLY A 105 -3.81 25.21 -6.05
CA GLY A 105 -4.66 25.78 -4.99
C GLY A 105 -5.41 24.71 -4.18
N PHE A 106 -6.12 25.17 -3.14
CA PHE A 106 -6.86 24.31 -2.21
C PHE A 106 -8.14 23.72 -2.82
N ASP A 107 -8.88 24.55 -3.55
CA ASP A 107 -10.14 24.17 -4.18
C ASP A 107 -10.00 24.13 -5.71
N TRP A 108 -10.67 23.18 -6.34
CA TRP A 108 -10.77 23.12 -7.80
C TRP A 108 -11.52 24.35 -8.35
N ASN A 109 -10.89 25.05 -9.29
CA ASN A 109 -11.50 26.13 -10.06
C ASN A 109 -11.46 25.79 -11.56
N PRO A 110 -12.60 25.44 -12.18
CA PRO A 110 -12.64 25.04 -13.59
C PRO A 110 -12.32 26.18 -14.56
N LEU A 111 -12.30 27.44 -14.10
CA LEU A 111 -11.98 28.61 -14.91
C LEU A 111 -10.50 29.01 -14.84
N ASP A 112 -9.69 28.30 -14.05
CA ASP A 112 -8.25 28.57 -13.96
C ASP A 112 -7.54 28.18 -15.27
N PRO A 113 -6.88 29.13 -15.96
CA PRO A 113 -6.16 28.83 -17.19
C PRO A 113 -4.90 27.97 -16.96
N GLU A 114 -4.43 27.81 -15.74
CA GLU A 114 -3.26 26.99 -15.39
C GLU A 114 -3.59 25.51 -15.18
N ASN A 115 -4.88 25.13 -15.26
CA ASN A 115 -5.30 23.73 -15.16
C ASN A 115 -4.72 22.89 -16.31
N GLU A 116 -4.01 21.81 -15.97
CA GLU A 116 -3.47 20.86 -16.94
C GLU A 116 -4.47 19.71 -17.14
N ILE A 117 -5.33 19.84 -18.15
CA ILE A 117 -6.41 18.87 -18.45
C ILE A 117 -5.88 17.74 -19.33
N THR A 118 -6.11 16.50 -18.89
CA THR A 118 -5.83 15.28 -19.66
C THR A 118 -7.11 14.47 -19.87
N TYR A 119 -7.44 14.18 -21.13
CA TYR A 119 -8.63 13.42 -21.49
C TYR A 119 -8.39 11.91 -21.45
N PHE A 120 -9.35 11.16 -20.92
CA PHE A 120 -9.33 9.72 -21.04
C PHE A 120 -9.60 9.29 -22.49
N PRO A 121 -9.05 8.14 -22.93
CA PRO A 121 -9.52 7.48 -24.15
C PRO A 121 -11.02 7.22 -24.09
N THR A 122 -11.73 7.23 -25.21
CA THR A 122 -13.19 7.00 -25.25
C THR A 122 -13.64 5.62 -24.72
N SER A 123 -12.70 4.70 -24.53
CA SER A 123 -12.90 3.36 -23.97
C SER A 123 -12.83 3.32 -22.45
N VAL A 124 -12.33 4.38 -21.80
CA VAL A 124 -12.07 4.46 -20.36
C VAL A 124 -12.84 5.61 -19.76
N GLU A 125 -13.41 5.39 -18.59
CA GLU A 125 -14.08 6.44 -17.82
C GLU A 125 -13.73 6.37 -16.34
N TYR A 126 -13.75 7.53 -15.69
CA TYR A 126 -13.74 7.66 -14.24
C TYR A 126 -15.12 7.37 -13.67
N THR A 127 -15.14 6.68 -12.53
CA THR A 127 -16.31 6.47 -11.69
C THR A 127 -15.90 6.45 -10.23
N ASP A 128 -16.81 6.87 -9.36
CA ASP A 128 -16.70 6.64 -7.92
C ASP A 128 -17.55 5.42 -7.50
N ILE A 129 -17.28 4.88 -6.30
CA ILE A 129 -18.02 3.82 -5.59
C ILE A 129 -19.48 4.23 -5.36
N TRP A 130 -19.77 5.52 -5.14
CA TRP A 130 -21.13 6.04 -4.93
C TRP A 130 -21.81 6.60 -6.19
N GLU A 131 -21.32 6.26 -7.38
CA GLU A 131 -21.81 6.79 -8.66
C GLU A 131 -21.64 8.32 -8.81
N GLY A 132 -20.68 8.90 -8.08
CA GLY A 132 -20.19 10.26 -8.35
C GLY A 132 -19.64 10.38 -9.78
N THR A 133 -19.84 11.55 -10.39
CA THR A 133 -19.30 11.87 -11.74
C THR A 133 -18.04 12.71 -11.69
N SER A 134 -17.77 13.33 -10.54
CA SER A 134 -16.58 14.13 -10.30
C SER A 134 -16.10 14.01 -8.87
N ASP A 135 -14.81 14.27 -8.68
CA ASP A 135 -14.16 14.24 -7.37
C ASP A 135 -12.88 15.09 -7.38
N THR A 136 -12.39 15.51 -6.22
CA THR A 136 -11.19 16.34 -6.10
C THR A 136 -10.31 15.86 -4.96
N ILE A 137 -9.09 15.46 -5.31
CA ILE A 137 -8.05 15.07 -4.36
C ILE A 137 -7.01 16.18 -4.31
N ALA A 138 -6.96 16.90 -3.18
CA ALA A 138 -5.90 17.86 -2.88
C ALA A 138 -4.92 17.30 -1.85
N PHE A 139 -3.68 17.75 -1.91
CA PHE A 139 -2.63 17.40 -0.95
C PHE A 139 -2.28 18.60 -0.07
N ASP A 140 -1.91 18.31 1.18
CA ASP A 140 -1.51 19.30 2.18
C ASP A 140 -0.06 19.72 2.00
N ARG A 141 0.20 21.03 2.16
CA ARG A 141 1.54 21.60 2.09
C ARG A 141 2.45 21.00 3.16
N LEU A 142 3.74 20.88 2.82
CA LEU A 142 4.83 20.39 3.69
C LEU A 142 4.76 18.89 4.04
N THR A 143 3.56 18.33 4.22
CA THR A 143 3.38 16.92 4.59
C THR A 143 3.07 16.04 3.39
N GLY A 144 2.47 16.59 2.33
CA GLY A 144 1.98 15.81 1.19
C GLY A 144 0.83 14.87 1.56
N THR A 145 0.26 15.02 2.76
CA THR A 145 -0.87 14.21 3.22
C THR A 145 -2.14 14.59 2.48
N THR A 146 -3.16 13.75 2.55
CA THR A 146 -4.47 14.07 2.04
C THR A 146 -5.55 13.58 2.99
N GLY A 147 -6.56 14.41 3.22
CA GLY A 147 -7.78 13.98 3.91
C GLY A 147 -8.67 13.08 3.05
N HIS A 148 -8.35 12.93 1.75
CA HIS A 148 -9.11 12.15 0.80
C HIS A 148 -8.55 10.72 0.70
N THR A 149 -9.20 9.78 1.36
CA THR A 149 -8.80 8.35 1.39
C THR A 149 -9.70 7.46 0.55
N GLU A 150 -10.61 8.04 -0.23
CA GLU A 150 -11.50 7.28 -1.10
C GLU A 150 -10.75 6.80 -2.35
N ASP A 151 -11.25 5.70 -2.94
CA ASP A 151 -10.60 5.06 -4.08
C ASP A 151 -10.96 5.77 -5.38
N VAL A 152 -9.97 5.94 -6.26
CA VAL A 152 -10.21 6.39 -7.65
C VAL A 152 -10.39 5.16 -8.53
N ILE A 153 -11.56 5.00 -9.16
CA ILE A 153 -11.85 3.84 -10.01
C ILE A 153 -11.91 4.25 -11.47
N LEU A 154 -11.09 3.60 -12.30
CA LEU A 154 -11.20 3.66 -13.74
C LEU A 154 -11.79 2.35 -14.28
N ARG A 155 -12.69 2.43 -15.26
CA ARG A 155 -13.30 1.24 -15.87
C ARG A 155 -13.45 1.38 -17.39
N LEU A 156 -13.74 0.27 -18.07
CA LEU A 156 -14.14 0.33 -19.47
C LEU A 156 -15.57 0.86 -19.60
N ALA A 157 -15.78 1.84 -20.47
CA ALA A 157 -17.08 2.48 -20.71
C ALA A 157 -18.13 1.53 -21.33
N ASP A 158 -17.70 0.46 -22.00
CA ASP A 158 -18.60 -0.54 -22.59
C ASP A 158 -18.68 -1.86 -21.81
N ASP A 159 -17.81 -2.05 -20.81
CA ASP A 159 -17.77 -3.24 -19.96
C ASP A 159 -17.37 -2.86 -18.54
N HIS A 160 -18.37 -2.50 -17.72
CA HIS A 160 -18.13 -2.02 -16.36
C HIS A 160 -17.57 -3.10 -15.41
N SER A 161 -17.53 -4.37 -15.84
CA SER A 161 -16.89 -5.44 -15.06
C SER A 161 -15.36 -5.36 -15.11
N GLU A 162 -14.82 -4.64 -16.09
CA GLU A 162 -13.39 -4.38 -16.22
C GLU A 162 -13.05 -3.02 -15.61
N SER A 163 -12.71 -3.04 -14.32
CA SER A 163 -12.27 -1.88 -13.56
C SER A 163 -10.87 -2.06 -12.98
N ARG A 164 -10.27 -0.93 -12.59
CA ARG A 164 -9.01 -0.84 -11.84
C ARG A 164 -9.17 0.20 -10.76
N THR A 165 -8.83 -0.19 -9.55
CA THR A 165 -8.95 0.65 -8.35
C THR A 165 -7.59 1.23 -8.02
N ILE A 166 -7.50 2.55 -7.97
CA ILE A 166 -6.34 3.29 -7.51
C ILE A 166 -6.60 3.68 -6.05
N LYS A 167 -5.64 3.34 -5.20
CA LYS A 167 -5.70 3.54 -3.75
C LYS A 167 -4.89 4.76 -3.37
N ILE A 168 -5.44 5.54 -2.45
CA ILE A 168 -4.83 6.75 -1.91
C ILE A 168 -4.77 6.59 -0.39
N LEU A 169 -3.55 6.62 0.17
CA LEU A 169 -3.34 6.55 1.62
C LEU A 169 -3.36 7.94 2.24
N PRO A 170 -3.71 8.09 3.54
CA PRO A 170 -3.64 9.37 4.25
C PRO A 170 -2.27 10.07 4.16
N SER A 171 -1.20 9.27 4.02
CA SER A 171 0.18 9.72 3.82
C SER A 171 0.45 10.38 2.46
N GLY A 172 -0.52 10.41 1.54
CA GLY A 172 -0.36 10.92 0.18
C GLY A 172 0.24 9.91 -0.80
N ARG A 173 0.51 8.67 -0.37
CA ARG A 173 0.98 7.60 -1.26
C ARG A 173 -0.17 7.11 -2.15
N VAL A 174 0.13 6.97 -3.44
CA VAL A 174 -0.85 6.59 -4.47
C VAL A 174 -0.34 5.43 -5.31
N GLY A 175 -1.25 4.49 -5.64
CA GLY A 175 -0.93 3.38 -6.53
C GLY A 175 -2.07 2.38 -6.70
N LEU A 176 -1.81 1.34 -7.49
CA LEU A 176 -2.82 0.35 -7.86
C LEU A 176 -3.18 -0.54 -6.67
N GLU A 177 -4.46 -0.90 -6.56
CA GLU A 177 -4.94 -1.90 -5.61
C GLU A 177 -4.11 -3.20 -5.67
N GLY A 178 -3.68 -3.68 -4.50
CA GLY A 178 -2.79 -4.84 -4.38
C GLY A 178 -1.32 -4.58 -4.70
N THR A 179 -0.96 -3.40 -5.22
CA THR A 179 0.45 -2.95 -5.36
C THR A 179 0.88 -2.08 -4.18
N ILE A 180 -0.08 -1.42 -3.55
CA ILE A 180 0.08 -0.78 -2.25
C ILE A 180 -0.73 -1.59 -1.26
N GLU A 181 -0.11 -2.01 -0.17
CA GLU A 181 -0.85 -2.57 0.95
C GLU A 181 -1.74 -1.46 1.53
N LEU A 182 -3.04 -1.73 1.56
CA LEU A 182 -4.09 -0.85 2.06
C LEU A 182 -4.12 -0.70 3.57
N GLU A 183 -3.39 -1.58 4.23
CA GLU A 183 -3.08 -1.38 5.62
C GLU A 183 -1.86 -0.46 5.63
N ASP A 184 -1.88 0.54 6.51
CA ASP A 184 -0.64 0.97 7.12
C ASP A 184 -0.06 -0.27 7.81
N THR A 185 0.60 -1.15 7.03
CA THR A 185 1.42 -2.27 7.50
C THR A 185 2.82 -1.78 7.82
N ARG A 186 3.03 -0.46 7.97
CA ARG A 186 3.85 -0.11 9.11
C ARG A 186 3.13 -0.77 10.28
N GLU A 187 3.69 -1.86 10.78
CA GLU A 187 3.65 -2.06 12.21
C GLU A 187 3.91 -0.67 12.78
N VAL A 188 2.85 -0.03 13.27
CA VAL A 188 2.94 1.17 14.09
C VAL A 188 4.09 0.82 15.01
N ASP A 189 5.11 1.65 14.99
CA ASP A 189 6.32 1.30 15.67
C ASP A 189 6.00 1.36 17.16
N SER A 190 5.57 0.24 17.75
CA SER A 190 5.27 0.11 19.18
C SER A 190 6.49 0.46 20.05
N ARG A 191 7.63 0.70 19.40
CA ARG A 191 8.90 1.12 19.97
C ARG A 191 8.99 2.63 20.17
N HIS A 192 8.01 3.46 19.78
CA HIS A 192 7.92 4.88 20.16
C HIS A 192 6.51 5.23 20.66
N THR A 193 6.37 5.31 21.98
CA THR A 193 5.13 5.68 22.64
C THR A 193 5.24 7.07 23.27
N HIS A 194 4.23 7.90 23.05
CA HIS A 194 4.06 9.19 23.70
C HIS A 194 3.03 9.08 24.82
N PHE A 195 3.29 9.77 25.92
CA PHE A 195 2.42 9.89 27.08
C PHE A 195 2.23 11.38 27.38
N ASP A 196 1.04 11.90 27.15
CA ASP A 196 0.63 13.23 27.63
C ASP A 196 0.30 13.07 29.11
N LEU A 197 1.22 13.50 29.97
CA LEU A 197 1.12 13.25 31.40
C LEU A 197 0.07 14.12 32.07
N SER A 198 -0.27 15.29 31.50
CA SER A 198 -1.07 16.34 32.15
C SER A 198 -0.45 16.87 33.45
N TRP A 199 0.86 16.68 33.63
CA TRP A 199 1.66 17.23 34.73
C TRP A 199 3.12 17.42 34.29
N SER A 200 3.80 18.38 34.93
CA SER A 200 5.19 18.75 34.60
C SER A 200 6.21 17.84 35.28
N LEU A 201 7.23 17.41 34.53
CA LEU A 201 8.43 16.75 35.05
C LEU A 201 9.47 17.71 35.65
N GLN A 202 9.25 19.03 35.61
CA GLN A 202 10.18 19.98 36.22
C GLN A 202 10.34 19.70 37.71
N GLY A 203 11.58 19.62 38.17
CA GLY A 203 11.94 19.27 39.53
C GLY A 203 11.84 17.78 39.88
N SER A 204 11.54 16.88 38.94
CA SER A 204 11.58 15.44 39.19
C SER A 204 13.00 14.94 39.44
N SER A 205 13.14 13.97 40.34
CA SER A 205 14.45 13.51 40.84
C SER A 205 14.88 12.20 40.20
N ASP A 206 13.98 11.22 40.15
CA ASP A 206 14.31 9.84 39.82
C ASP A 206 13.41 9.32 38.69
N LEU A 207 14.03 8.81 37.62
CA LEU A 207 13.39 7.94 36.64
C LEU A 207 13.72 6.50 37.05
N GLU A 208 12.70 5.71 37.32
CA GLU A 208 12.84 4.32 37.76
C GLU A 208 12.39 3.38 36.64
N LEU A 209 13.23 2.39 36.35
CA LEU A 209 12.97 1.33 35.37
C LEU A 209 12.97 -0.01 36.10
N HIS A 210 11.81 -0.64 36.21
CA HIS A 210 11.65 -1.93 36.85
C HIS A 210 11.46 -3.00 35.78
N PHE A 211 12.40 -3.95 35.69
CA PHE A 211 12.29 -5.08 34.78
C PHE A 211 11.88 -6.35 35.52
N ASP A 212 10.84 -7.02 35.00
CA ASP A 212 10.39 -8.33 35.48
C ASP A 212 11.19 -9.43 34.76
N GLY A 213 11.76 -10.36 35.53
CA GLY A 213 12.66 -11.42 35.05
C GLY A 213 12.77 -12.57 36.05
N THR A 214 13.85 -13.34 36.00
CA THR A 214 14.16 -14.34 37.05
C THR A 214 14.55 -13.66 38.37
N VAL A 215 15.11 -12.46 38.26
CA VAL A 215 15.43 -11.54 39.36
C VAL A 215 15.00 -10.15 38.91
N ASP A 216 14.11 -9.51 39.68
CA ASP A 216 13.69 -8.13 39.42
C ASP A 216 14.89 -7.19 39.42
N VAL A 217 14.99 -6.34 38.40
CA VAL A 217 16.05 -5.33 38.28
C VAL A 217 15.43 -3.95 38.30
N ASP A 218 15.77 -3.17 39.33
CA ASP A 218 15.46 -1.75 39.46
C ASP A 218 16.68 -0.92 39.04
N GLU A 219 16.57 -0.20 37.92
CA GLU A 219 17.52 0.84 37.56
C GLU A 219 16.93 2.21 37.91
N ILE A 220 17.65 2.98 38.73
CA ILE A 220 17.25 4.34 39.13
C ILE A 220 18.20 5.34 38.49
N ILE A 221 17.65 6.23 37.68
CA ILE A 221 18.36 7.27 36.97
C ILE A 221 18.08 8.61 37.64
N THR A 222 19.14 9.27 38.11
CA THR A 222 19.06 10.65 38.60
C THR A 222 18.78 11.61 37.45
N MET A 223 17.55 12.12 37.37
CA MET A 223 17.07 12.90 36.22
C MET A 223 17.79 14.24 36.05
N ALA A 224 18.26 14.83 37.16
CA ALA A 224 19.01 16.10 37.14
C ALA A 224 20.25 16.07 36.23
N ASP A 225 20.85 14.91 35.99
CA ASP A 225 22.00 14.75 35.10
C ASP A 225 21.64 14.83 33.61
N TYR A 226 20.35 14.68 33.28
CA TYR A 226 19.80 14.57 31.92
C TYR A 226 18.79 15.66 31.56
N PHE A 227 18.52 16.58 32.50
CA PHE A 227 17.82 17.83 32.21
C PHE A 227 18.77 18.86 31.59
N ASP A 228 18.25 19.71 30.71
CA ASP A 228 18.92 20.95 30.35
C ASP A 228 18.87 21.97 31.51
N ALA A 229 19.64 23.06 31.40
CA ALA A 229 19.76 24.04 32.48
C ALA A 229 18.43 24.73 32.88
N GLY A 230 17.43 24.71 32.00
CA GLY A 230 16.09 25.26 32.26
C GLY A 230 15.04 24.22 32.64
N GLU A 231 15.38 22.93 32.72
CA GLU A 231 14.44 21.83 32.89
C GLU A 231 13.27 21.89 31.89
N THR A 232 13.57 22.24 30.65
CA THR A 232 12.61 22.27 29.53
C THR A 232 12.79 21.09 28.57
N VAL A 233 13.86 20.32 28.74
CA VAL A 233 14.15 19.10 28.00
C VAL A 233 14.77 18.08 28.94
N PHE A 234 14.21 16.88 28.98
CA PHE A 234 14.82 15.70 29.56
C PHE A 234 15.16 14.71 28.44
N ASP A 235 16.36 14.13 28.46
CA ASP A 235 16.76 13.12 27.49
C ASP A 235 17.78 12.14 28.09
N TRP A 236 17.29 10.96 28.46
CA TRP A 236 18.10 9.85 28.93
C TRP A 236 18.13 8.72 27.90
N SER A 237 19.30 8.12 27.68
CA SER A 237 19.45 6.86 26.96
C SER A 237 20.47 5.96 27.63
N GLY A 238 20.22 4.66 27.61
CA GLY A 238 21.06 3.70 28.32
C GLY A 238 20.86 2.25 27.90
N THR A 239 21.68 1.39 28.50
CA THR A 239 21.59 -0.05 28.34
C THR A 239 21.57 -0.70 29.71
N VAL A 240 20.52 -1.47 30.00
CA VAL A 240 20.34 -2.21 31.26
C VAL A 240 20.47 -3.70 30.95
N VAL A 241 21.21 -4.45 31.77
CA VAL A 241 21.36 -5.91 31.58
C VAL A 241 20.43 -6.63 32.54
N VAL A 242 19.45 -7.35 32.00
CA VAL A 242 18.45 -8.14 32.75
C VAL A 242 18.65 -9.61 32.39
N ASP A 243 18.89 -10.46 33.38
CA ASP A 243 19.18 -11.90 33.19
C ASP A 243 20.28 -12.22 32.14
N GLY A 244 21.23 -11.30 31.95
CA GLY A 244 22.31 -11.42 30.99
C GLY A 244 21.97 -10.99 29.56
N VAL A 245 20.75 -10.48 29.33
CA VAL A 245 20.30 -9.88 28.06
C VAL A 245 20.30 -8.35 28.18
N SER A 246 20.93 -7.67 27.23
CA SER A 246 20.97 -6.20 27.21
C SER A 246 19.66 -5.63 26.66
N GLN A 247 19.03 -4.75 27.43
CA GLN A 247 17.87 -3.92 27.07
C GLN A 247 18.38 -2.51 26.72
N VAL A 248 18.01 -1.95 25.57
CA VAL A 248 18.47 -0.63 25.09
C VAL A 248 17.29 0.34 25.02
N LEU A 249 17.31 1.36 25.86
CA LEU A 249 16.19 2.28 26.05
C LEU A 249 16.60 3.73 25.86
N ARG A 250 15.62 4.55 25.49
CA ARG A 250 15.69 6.01 25.61
C ARG A 250 14.36 6.54 26.12
N VAL A 251 14.42 7.44 27.09
CA VAL A 251 13.27 8.14 27.65
C VAL A 251 13.56 9.61 27.55
N HIS A 252 12.73 10.36 26.83
CA HIS A 252 12.95 11.78 26.59
C HIS A 252 11.64 12.55 26.52
N THR A 253 11.68 13.85 26.68
CA THR A 253 10.49 14.70 26.48
C THR A 253 10.37 15.11 25.03
N HIS A 254 9.16 15.05 24.47
CA HIS A 254 8.81 15.76 23.24
C HIS A 254 8.55 17.25 23.53
N SER A 255 7.85 17.50 24.63
CA SER A 255 7.62 18.83 25.20
C SER A 255 7.61 18.75 26.72
N LEU A 256 8.06 19.81 27.37
CA LEU A 256 8.03 19.98 28.81
C LEU A 256 7.92 21.47 29.12
N ASP A 257 6.89 21.83 29.88
CA ASP A 257 6.70 23.17 30.45
C ASP A 257 6.35 23.07 31.94
N GLU A 258 5.98 24.20 32.57
CA GLU A 258 5.68 24.27 34.00
C GLU A 258 4.36 23.57 34.41
N PHE A 259 3.52 23.18 33.44
CA PHE A 259 2.21 22.58 33.66
C PHE A 259 2.11 21.14 33.13
N ASP A 260 2.79 20.84 32.03
CA ASP A 260 2.59 19.59 31.30
C ASP A 260 3.88 19.02 30.69
N THR A 261 3.84 17.72 30.43
CA THR A 261 4.91 16.95 29.79
C THR A 261 4.31 15.98 28.77
N VAL A 262 4.85 16.01 27.56
CA VAL A 262 4.70 14.89 26.63
C VAL A 262 5.97 14.05 26.71
N LEU A 263 5.88 12.92 27.39
CA LEU A 263 6.99 11.98 27.60
C LEU A 263 7.03 10.94 26.47
N CYS A 264 8.22 10.68 25.94
CA CYS A 264 8.48 9.66 24.93
C CYS A 264 9.29 8.52 25.54
N VAL A 265 8.83 7.29 25.32
CA VAL A 265 9.60 6.08 25.64
C VAL A 265 9.93 5.36 24.34
N HIS A 266 11.22 5.15 24.10
CA HIS A 266 11.76 4.45 22.94
C HIS A 266 12.23 3.06 23.39
N ARG A 267 11.59 2.02 22.86
CA ARG A 267 11.85 0.63 23.24
C ARG A 267 11.84 -0.29 22.03
N ASP A 268 13.00 -0.51 21.41
CA ASP A 268 13.09 -1.39 20.24
C ASP A 268 12.96 -2.88 20.59
N GLY A 269 11.87 -3.54 20.18
CA GLY A 269 11.63 -4.97 20.44
C GLY A 269 12.70 -5.93 19.91
N ARG A 270 13.61 -5.49 19.03
CA ARG A 270 14.80 -6.28 18.64
C ARG A 270 15.86 -6.35 19.72
N TYR A 271 15.90 -5.35 20.60
CA TYR A 271 16.88 -5.23 21.68
C TYR A 271 16.23 -5.28 23.06
N ASN A 272 14.90 -5.18 23.15
CA ASN A 272 14.17 -5.10 24.42
C ASN A 272 13.15 -6.24 24.54
N THR A 273 13.55 -7.30 25.21
CA THR A 273 12.79 -8.57 25.34
C THR A 273 12.19 -8.80 26.71
N GLU A 274 12.56 -8.02 27.73
CA GLU A 274 12.05 -8.21 29.11
C GLU A 274 10.95 -7.21 29.43
N ALA A 275 9.93 -7.60 30.20
CA ALA A 275 8.88 -6.66 30.60
C ALA A 275 9.47 -5.48 31.39
N LEU A 276 8.85 -4.30 31.30
CA LEU A 276 9.36 -3.07 31.90
C LEU A 276 8.20 -2.23 32.45
N ASP A 277 8.31 -1.83 33.70
CA ASP A 277 7.52 -0.75 34.27
C ASP A 277 8.39 0.52 34.37
N VAL A 278 7.81 1.65 33.96
CA VAL A 278 8.46 2.97 34.03
C VAL A 278 7.70 3.85 35.02
N SER A 279 8.42 4.38 36.00
CA SER A 279 7.90 5.35 36.96
C SER A 279 8.83 6.54 37.13
N ILE A 280 8.26 7.67 37.56
CA ILE A 280 9.02 8.89 37.87
C ILE A 280 8.66 9.35 39.27
N ASP A 281 9.65 9.47 40.16
CA ASP A 281 9.47 9.74 41.60
C ASP A 281 8.39 8.84 42.25
N GLY A 282 8.36 7.55 41.87
CA GLY A 282 7.36 6.58 42.31
C GLY A 282 5.95 6.77 41.70
N LYS A 283 5.79 7.57 40.64
CA LYS A 283 4.54 7.69 39.87
C LYS A 283 4.58 6.76 38.67
N ASP A 284 3.77 5.71 38.68
CA ASP A 284 3.69 4.75 37.57
C ASP A 284 3.15 5.43 36.30
N ILE A 285 3.94 5.38 35.22
CA ILE A 285 3.61 5.98 33.92
C ILE A 285 3.05 4.90 32.98
N VAL A 286 3.80 3.83 32.77
CA VAL A 286 3.46 2.80 31.79
C VAL A 286 4.10 1.46 32.14
N SER A 287 3.39 0.38 31.84
CA SER A 287 3.93 -0.98 31.83
C SER A 287 4.03 -1.52 30.41
N PHE A 288 5.12 -2.21 30.10
CA PHE A 288 5.35 -2.89 28.83
C PHE A 288 5.47 -4.39 29.08
N THR A 289 4.74 -5.20 28.31
CA THR A 289 4.99 -6.65 28.27
C THR A 289 6.34 -6.95 27.61
N ALA A 290 6.82 -8.18 27.75
CA ALA A 290 8.03 -8.67 27.05
C ALA A 290 7.95 -8.47 25.51
N ASP A 291 6.75 -8.61 24.95
CA ASP A 291 6.46 -8.38 23.52
C ASP A 291 6.35 -6.89 23.14
N GLY A 292 6.52 -5.97 24.10
CA GLY A 292 6.50 -4.52 23.88
C GLY A 292 5.09 -3.89 23.84
N VAL A 293 4.06 -4.59 24.33
CA VAL A 293 2.71 -4.03 24.41
C VAL A 293 2.61 -3.10 25.62
N ALA A 294 2.31 -1.82 25.38
CA ALA A 294 2.19 -0.79 26.40
C ALA A 294 0.79 -0.76 27.04
N THR A 295 0.74 -0.62 28.37
CA THR A 295 -0.47 -0.35 29.15
C THR A 295 -0.23 0.86 30.03
N VAL A 296 -1.03 1.90 29.85
CA VAL A 296 -0.89 3.16 30.60
C VAL A 296 -1.25 2.95 32.07
N ALA A 297 -0.42 3.48 32.95
CA ALA A 297 -0.64 3.47 34.39
C ALA A 297 -1.28 4.78 34.89
N VAL A 298 -1.51 4.88 36.19
CA VAL A 298 -2.36 5.94 36.80
C VAL A 298 -1.84 7.36 36.49
N PHE A 299 -0.54 7.54 36.34
CA PHE A 299 0.08 8.85 36.09
C PHE A 299 0.60 9.02 34.66
N GLY A 300 0.35 8.06 33.77
CA GLY A 300 0.79 8.11 32.37
C GLY A 300 -0.12 8.86 31.42
N GLY A 301 -1.27 9.35 31.90
CA GLY A 301 -2.20 10.18 31.16
C GLY A 301 -2.69 9.56 29.84
N ASP A 302 -2.63 10.30 28.74
CA ASP A 302 -3.11 9.84 27.44
C ASP A 302 -1.96 9.31 26.57
N MET A 303 -2.06 8.04 26.16
CA MET A 303 -1.04 7.39 25.33
C MET A 303 -1.39 7.47 23.84
N THR A 304 -0.38 7.83 23.04
CA THR A 304 -0.42 7.70 21.58
C THR A 304 0.79 6.90 21.10
N VAL A 305 0.57 6.01 20.14
CA VAL A 305 1.62 5.19 19.51
C VAL A 305 1.87 5.74 18.11
N GLN A 306 3.14 5.93 17.73
CA GLN A 306 3.53 6.51 16.43
C GLN A 306 3.86 5.46 15.36
#